data_AF-A0AAD7F677-F1
#
_entry.id   AF-A0AAD7F677-F1
#
_cell.length_a   1.000
_cell.length_b   1.000
_cell.length_c   1.000
_cell.angle_alpha   90.00
_cell.angle_beta   90.00
_cell.angle_gamma   90.00
#
_symmetry.space_group_name_H-M   'P 1'
#
loop_
_entity.id
_entity.type
_entity.pdbx_description
1 polymer ?
#
loop_
_entity_poly.entity_id
_entity_poly.type
_entity_poly.pdbx_seq_one_letter_code
_entity_poly.pdbx_strand_id
1 'polypeptide(L)'
;PLVPLRGPSSPTSLTHICRKWRDIALATPQLWRSILLRAPGDDRVPLEWLERSGLSPLCIQMQLDEQARLHPQTLAAILLHQQQWEYVDLTLGEDEMALLQGPMPLLRVLILSVEDSGSSRRPNINACDFPRLHVLWLDGFIHMQLGDWFPWSQLTSLRLTNMDSSTYLSALNGAVKLVELNLINCFQYGKKDLPDVNLPLLENFLLVDSDSEPYFPRELDTFILPSVHTLQVPAAFLGHEMPLDIFASFVAKSGCASLEKVPITGDSWAISRRAFRRRFPAITFATNGGYDWFKRRRGDEEDDPESDPE
;
A
#
# COMPACT_ATOMS: atom_id res chain seq x y z
N PRO A 1 -9.84 7.99 -5.08
CA PRO A 1 -10.79 7.39 -4.12
C PRO A 1 -11.50 8.50 -3.35
N LEU A 2 -12.83 8.42 -3.21
CA LEU A 2 -13.58 9.35 -2.35
C LEU A 2 -13.24 9.02 -0.90
N VAL A 3 -12.71 9.98 -0.16
CA VAL A 3 -12.42 9.85 1.27
C VAL A 3 -13.76 9.78 2.02
N PRO A 4 -13.92 8.88 3.01
CA PRO A 4 -15.11 8.86 3.86
C PRO A 4 -15.38 10.24 4.46
N LEU A 5 -16.58 10.77 4.20
CA LEU A 5 -16.96 12.09 4.71
C LEU A 5 -17.24 12.01 6.22
N ARG A 6 -16.59 12.89 7.00
CA ARG A 6 -16.62 12.90 8.47
C ARG A 6 -17.43 14.06 9.04
N GLY A 7 -17.84 13.93 10.30
CA GLY A 7 -18.37 15.04 11.10
C GLY A 7 -19.57 15.75 10.45
N PRO A 8 -19.59 17.09 10.38
CA PRO A 8 -20.64 17.85 9.70
C PRO A 8 -20.86 17.43 8.23
N SER A 9 -19.82 16.89 7.59
CA SER A 9 -19.85 16.38 6.22
C SER A 9 -20.38 14.95 6.11
N SER A 10 -20.62 14.26 7.23
CA SER A 10 -21.22 12.92 7.24
C SER A 10 -22.63 12.93 6.64
N PRO A 11 -23.02 11.91 5.87
CA PRO A 11 -24.41 11.70 5.42
C PRO A 11 -25.43 11.75 6.55
N THR A 12 -25.04 11.31 7.77
CA THR A 12 -25.92 11.33 8.93
C THR A 12 -26.34 12.75 9.29
N SER A 13 -25.44 13.73 9.16
CA SER A 13 -25.71 15.15 9.43
C SER A 13 -26.85 15.70 8.56
N LEU A 14 -26.94 15.26 7.30
CA LEU A 14 -28.04 15.63 6.41
C LEU A 14 -29.40 15.14 6.95
N THR A 15 -29.43 14.02 7.66
CA THR A 15 -30.66 13.50 8.26
C THR A 15 -31.18 14.35 9.42
N HIS A 16 -30.33 15.21 10.01
CA HIS A 16 -30.70 16.03 11.16
C HIS A 16 -31.12 17.46 10.80
N ILE A 17 -30.99 17.90 9.54
CA ILE A 17 -31.32 19.27 9.12
C ILE A 17 -32.83 19.53 9.15
N CYS A 18 -33.59 18.82 8.31
CA CYS A 18 -35.06 18.88 8.28
C CYS A 18 -35.63 17.60 7.67
N ARG A 19 -36.97 17.41 7.73
CA ARG A 19 -37.63 16.20 7.18
C ARG A 19 -37.27 15.95 5.72
N LYS A 20 -37.32 16.98 4.87
CA LYS A 20 -37.01 16.87 3.44
C LYS A 20 -35.57 16.39 3.20
N TRP A 21 -34.59 16.92 3.93
CA TRP A 21 -33.20 16.49 3.82
C TRP A 21 -32.98 15.06 4.33
N ARG A 22 -33.66 14.68 5.41
CA ARG A 22 -33.69 13.30 5.88
C ARG A 22 -34.21 12.35 4.81
N ASP A 23 -35.34 12.67 4.19
CA ASP A 23 -35.95 11.81 3.16
C ASP A 23 -35.03 11.67 1.95
N ILE A 24 -34.42 12.77 1.49
CA ILE A 24 -33.43 12.75 0.39
C ILE A 24 -32.22 11.92 0.77
N ALA A 25 -31.64 12.13 1.96
CA ALA A 25 -30.44 11.44 2.39
C ALA A 25 -30.68 9.92 2.50
N LEU A 26 -31.79 9.50 3.13
CA LEU A 26 -32.16 8.10 3.27
C LEU A 26 -32.50 7.45 1.92
N ALA A 27 -33.07 8.20 0.98
CA ALA A 27 -33.39 7.72 -0.36
C ALA A 27 -32.22 7.73 -1.35
N THR A 28 -31.02 8.17 -0.94
CA THR A 28 -29.83 8.28 -1.82
C THR A 28 -28.71 7.34 -1.38
N PRO A 29 -28.68 6.08 -1.86
CA PRO A 29 -27.72 5.07 -1.42
C PRO A 29 -26.24 5.46 -1.60
N GLN A 30 -25.94 6.26 -2.62
CA GLN A 30 -24.58 6.72 -2.92
C GLN A 30 -23.95 7.55 -1.79
N LEU A 31 -24.77 8.20 -0.95
CA LEU A 31 -24.26 8.94 0.20
C LEU A 31 -23.66 8.01 1.26
N TRP A 32 -24.16 6.78 1.36
CA TRP A 32 -23.80 5.81 2.41
C TRP A 32 -22.69 4.85 1.97
N ARG A 33 -22.16 5.01 0.75
CA ARG A 33 -21.23 4.04 0.14
C ARG A 33 -19.81 4.07 0.72
N SER A 34 -19.42 5.14 1.41
CA SER A 34 -18.07 5.32 1.96
C SER A 34 -18.11 5.18 3.47
N ILE A 35 -17.50 4.11 3.98
CA ILE A 35 -17.65 3.65 5.35
C ILE A 35 -16.26 3.64 5.99
N LEU A 36 -16.16 4.29 7.15
CA LEU A 36 -14.97 4.28 7.98
C LEU A 36 -15.27 3.48 9.24
N LEU A 37 -14.50 2.41 9.45
CA LEU A 37 -14.55 1.56 10.62
C LEU A 37 -13.48 2.03 11.60
N ARG A 38 -13.87 2.28 12.85
CA ARG A 38 -12.96 2.67 13.93
C ARG A 38 -13.10 1.71 15.09
N ALA A 39 -11.98 1.26 15.63
CA ALA A 39 -11.97 0.48 16.85
C ALA A 39 -10.96 1.08 17.86
N PRO A 40 -11.34 1.21 19.15
CA PRO A 40 -12.65 0.88 19.71
C PRO A 40 -13.72 1.93 19.33
N GLY A 41 -14.85 1.51 18.78
CA GLY A 41 -15.90 2.42 18.29
C GLY A 41 -17.30 1.81 18.30
N ASP A 42 -18.31 2.64 18.00
CA ASP A 42 -19.70 2.18 17.88
C ASP A 42 -19.92 1.53 16.51
N ASP A 43 -19.93 0.20 16.49
CA ASP A 43 -20.16 -0.62 15.30
C ASP A 43 -21.55 -0.45 14.68
N ARG A 44 -22.51 0.19 15.37
CA ARG A 44 -23.89 0.33 14.87
C ARG A 44 -23.98 1.25 13.65
N VAL A 45 -23.22 2.34 13.63
CA VAL A 45 -23.28 3.33 12.54
C VAL A 45 -22.78 2.72 11.22
N PRO A 46 -21.62 2.03 11.17
CA PRO A 46 -21.19 1.34 9.96
C PRO A 46 -22.18 0.31 9.42
N LEU A 47 -22.85 -0.46 10.29
CA LEU A 47 -23.83 -1.48 9.88
C LEU A 47 -25.05 -0.85 9.21
N GLU A 48 -25.60 0.24 9.77
CA GLU A 48 -26.70 0.97 9.14
C GLU A 48 -26.29 1.55 7.78
N TRP A 49 -25.04 1.96 7.62
CA TRP A 49 -24.54 2.52 6.35
C TRP A 49 -24.40 1.44 5.28
N LEU A 50 -23.95 0.23 5.65
CA LEU A 50 -23.92 -0.92 4.75
C LEU A 50 -25.31 -1.20 4.18
N GLU A 51 -26.33 -1.26 5.05
CA GLU A 51 -27.72 -1.49 4.61
C GLU A 51 -28.23 -0.37 3.68
N ARG A 52 -27.96 0.90 4.03
CA ARG A 52 -28.40 2.07 3.25
C ARG A 52 -27.67 2.23 1.92
N SER A 53 -26.46 1.68 1.78
CA SER A 53 -25.67 1.75 0.55
C SER A 53 -26.33 1.01 -0.64
N GLY A 54 -27.24 0.07 -0.35
CA GLY A 54 -28.01 -0.66 -1.34
C GLY A 54 -27.12 -1.48 -2.28
N LEU A 55 -27.10 -1.11 -3.56
CA LEU A 55 -26.26 -1.72 -4.60
C LEU A 55 -25.08 -0.83 -5.03
N SER A 56 -24.79 0.22 -4.25
CA SER A 56 -23.73 1.16 -4.60
C SER A 56 -22.35 0.54 -4.40
N PRO A 57 -21.36 0.82 -5.27
CA PRO A 57 -20.00 0.35 -5.04
C PRO A 57 -19.43 0.93 -3.74
N LEU A 58 -18.96 0.05 -2.86
CA LEU A 58 -18.54 0.35 -1.50
C LEU A 58 -17.07 0.74 -1.42
N CYS A 59 -16.80 1.73 -0.58
CA CYS A 59 -15.47 2.16 -0.18
C CYS A 59 -15.35 1.98 1.33
N ILE A 60 -14.69 0.90 1.76
CA ILE A 60 -14.54 0.57 3.18
C ILE A 60 -13.11 0.86 3.58
N GLN A 61 -12.95 1.66 4.63
CA GLN A 61 -11.66 1.94 5.22
C GLN A 61 -11.69 1.58 6.70
N MET A 62 -10.60 0.99 7.17
CA MET A 62 -10.43 0.65 8.57
C MET A 62 -9.34 1.51 9.20
N GLN A 63 -9.64 2.03 10.38
CA GLN A 63 -8.69 2.72 11.26
C GLN A 63 -8.78 2.04 12.62
N LEU A 64 -7.93 1.03 12.83
CA LEU A 64 -7.78 0.39 14.13
C LEU A 64 -6.60 1.03 14.85
N ASP A 65 -6.75 1.22 16.16
CA ASP A 65 -5.58 1.35 17.04
C ASP A 65 -4.75 0.06 16.99
N GLU A 66 -3.45 0.12 17.28
CA GLU A 66 -2.49 -1.01 17.10
C GLU A 66 -2.89 -2.34 17.76
N GLN A 67 -3.82 -2.32 18.72
CA GLN A 67 -4.29 -3.50 19.45
C GLN A 67 -5.78 -3.76 19.30
N ALA A 68 -6.50 -2.89 18.59
CA ALA A 68 -7.93 -3.03 18.43
C ALA A 68 -8.23 -4.00 17.30
N ARG A 69 -9.24 -4.85 17.48
CA ARG A 69 -9.73 -5.75 16.44
C ARG A 69 -11.15 -5.39 16.09
N LEU A 70 -11.52 -5.64 14.83
CA LEU A 70 -12.92 -5.61 14.45
C LEU A 70 -13.71 -6.65 15.25
N HIS A 71 -14.91 -6.26 15.66
CA HIS A 71 -15.84 -7.24 16.20
C HIS A 71 -16.21 -8.27 15.10
N PRO A 72 -16.25 -9.58 15.39
CA PRO A 72 -16.51 -10.61 14.37
C PRO A 72 -17.84 -10.42 13.62
N GLN A 73 -18.87 -9.86 14.28
CA GLN A 73 -20.16 -9.57 13.64
C GLN A 73 -20.05 -8.44 12.60
N THR A 74 -19.22 -7.44 12.88
CA THR A 74 -18.97 -6.31 11.99
C THR A 74 -18.20 -6.79 10.76
N LEU A 75 -17.16 -7.61 10.97
CA LEU A 75 -16.45 -8.28 9.88
C LEU A 75 -17.40 -9.13 9.04
N ALA A 76 -18.21 -10.00 9.65
CA ALA A 76 -19.17 -10.82 8.92
C ALA A 76 -20.15 -9.99 8.07
N ALA A 77 -20.65 -8.87 8.61
CA ALA A 77 -21.51 -7.96 7.87
C ALA A 77 -20.79 -7.32 6.68
N ILE A 78 -19.54 -6.90 6.83
CA ILE A 78 -18.74 -6.35 5.73
C ILE A 78 -18.52 -7.39 4.62
N LEU A 79 -18.21 -8.63 5.00
CA LEU A 79 -17.96 -9.73 4.07
C LEU A 79 -19.22 -10.10 3.26
N LEU A 80 -20.43 -9.93 3.80
CA LEU A 80 -21.68 -10.15 3.06
C LEU A 80 -21.83 -9.22 1.83
N HIS A 81 -21.14 -8.08 1.81
CA HIS A 81 -21.20 -7.09 0.73
C HIS A 81 -19.99 -7.13 -0.23
N GLN A 82 -19.17 -8.19 -0.19
CA GLN A 82 -17.95 -8.34 -1.02
C GLN A 82 -18.15 -8.08 -2.53
N GLN A 83 -19.32 -8.43 -3.08
CA GLN A 83 -19.63 -8.20 -4.50
C GLN A 83 -19.66 -6.72 -4.88
N GLN A 84 -19.87 -5.83 -3.90
CA GLN A 84 -20.02 -4.39 -4.10
C GLN A 84 -18.72 -3.64 -3.83
N TRP A 85 -17.68 -4.29 -3.32
CA TRP A 85 -16.44 -3.64 -2.94
C TRP A 85 -15.75 -2.99 -4.15
N GLU A 86 -15.48 -1.69 -4.08
CA GLU A 86 -14.71 -0.92 -5.07
C GLU A 86 -13.33 -0.56 -4.51
N TYR A 87 -13.29 -0.14 -3.24
CA TYR A 87 -12.08 0.18 -2.48
C TYR A 87 -12.21 -0.44 -1.10
N VAL A 88 -11.18 -1.18 -0.68
CA VAL A 88 -11.20 -1.87 0.61
C VAL A 88 -9.83 -1.76 1.26
N ASP A 89 -9.84 -1.35 2.52
CA ASP A 89 -8.68 -1.29 3.40
C ASP A 89 -9.03 -2.01 4.70
N LEU A 90 -8.45 -3.21 4.89
CA LEU A 90 -8.72 -4.08 6.02
C LEU A 90 -7.44 -4.55 6.69
N THR A 91 -7.47 -4.54 8.02
CA THR A 91 -6.53 -5.29 8.86
C THR A 91 -7.23 -6.56 9.33
N LEU A 92 -6.65 -7.71 9.03
CA LEU A 92 -7.24 -9.03 9.33
C LEU A 92 -6.20 -9.92 10.03
N GLY A 93 -6.66 -10.75 10.96
CA GLY A 93 -5.87 -11.88 11.44
C GLY A 93 -5.75 -12.99 10.39
N GLU A 94 -4.79 -13.90 10.55
CA GLU A 94 -4.57 -15.01 9.62
C GLU A 94 -5.81 -15.90 9.41
N ASP A 95 -6.58 -16.15 10.49
CA ASP A 95 -7.82 -16.93 10.41
C ASP A 95 -8.93 -16.18 9.66
N GLU A 96 -8.98 -14.85 9.77
CA GLU A 96 -9.98 -14.00 9.13
C GLU A 96 -9.71 -13.85 7.62
N MET A 97 -8.44 -13.89 7.22
CA MET A 97 -8.04 -13.92 5.81
C MET A 97 -8.66 -15.10 5.05
N ALA A 98 -8.87 -16.24 5.71
CA ALA A 98 -9.53 -17.39 5.10
C ALA A 98 -11.03 -17.18 4.83
N LEU A 99 -11.64 -16.13 5.40
CA LEU A 99 -13.03 -15.75 5.18
C LEU A 99 -13.22 -14.94 3.89
N LEU A 100 -12.14 -14.42 3.30
CA LEU A 100 -12.17 -13.78 1.99
C LEU A 100 -12.37 -14.86 0.93
N GLN A 101 -13.59 -14.96 0.39
CA GLN A 101 -13.97 -15.97 -0.59
C GLN A 101 -14.96 -15.42 -1.62
N GLY A 102 -14.89 -15.94 -2.84
CA GLY A 102 -15.84 -15.59 -3.90
C GLY A 102 -15.42 -14.37 -4.73
N PRO A 103 -16.24 -14.00 -5.73
CA PRO A 103 -15.85 -12.97 -6.69
C PRO A 103 -15.99 -11.56 -6.08
N MET A 104 -15.07 -10.67 -6.40
CA MET A 104 -15.14 -9.25 -6.04
C MET A 104 -15.05 -8.41 -7.33
N PRO A 105 -16.12 -8.43 -8.16
CA PRO A 105 -16.06 -8.00 -9.56
C PRO A 105 -15.86 -6.49 -9.73
N LEU A 106 -16.15 -5.71 -8.70
CA LEU A 106 -16.00 -4.25 -8.70
C LEU A 106 -14.70 -3.77 -8.06
N LEU A 107 -13.91 -4.66 -7.44
CA LEU A 107 -12.78 -4.26 -6.61
C LEU A 107 -11.65 -3.70 -7.46
N ARG A 108 -11.22 -2.48 -7.15
CA ARG A 108 -10.17 -1.75 -7.88
C ARG A 108 -8.93 -1.51 -7.05
N VAL A 109 -9.14 -1.27 -5.76
CA VAL A 109 -8.09 -1.00 -4.78
C VAL A 109 -8.29 -1.92 -3.59
N LEU A 110 -7.25 -2.68 -3.27
CA LEU A 110 -7.22 -3.57 -2.12
C LEU A 110 -5.99 -3.24 -1.29
N ILE A 111 -6.23 -2.92 -0.02
CA ILE A 111 -5.21 -2.71 0.99
C ILE A 111 -5.48 -3.74 2.07
N LEU A 112 -4.52 -4.62 2.30
CA LEU A 112 -4.61 -5.68 3.28
C LEU A 112 -3.40 -5.63 4.20
N SER A 113 -3.67 -5.61 5.49
CA SER A 113 -2.66 -5.75 6.53
C SER A 113 -2.96 -7.00 7.33
N VAL A 114 -1.93 -7.78 7.65
CA VAL A 114 -2.04 -8.97 8.48
C VAL A 114 -1.39 -8.71 9.84
N GLU A 115 -2.16 -8.90 10.91
CA GLU A 115 -1.60 -8.95 12.26
C GLU A 115 -0.86 -10.28 12.43
N ASP A 116 0.47 -10.22 12.67
CA ASP A 116 1.26 -11.41 12.97
C ASP A 116 0.74 -12.07 14.25
N SER A 117 0.16 -13.26 14.10
CA SER A 117 -0.36 -14.03 15.22
C SER A 117 0.56 -15.19 15.60
N GLY A 118 1.73 -15.33 14.96
CA GLY A 118 2.63 -16.47 15.10
C GLY A 118 2.00 -17.79 14.64
N SER A 119 0.91 -17.74 13.87
CA SER A 119 0.22 -18.92 13.38
C SER A 119 0.96 -19.49 12.16
N SER A 120 0.84 -20.80 11.97
CA SER A 120 1.46 -21.51 10.84
C SER A 120 0.45 -21.84 9.73
N ARG A 121 -0.80 -21.36 9.85
CA ARG A 121 -1.85 -21.65 8.87
C ARG A 121 -1.73 -20.72 7.68
N ARG A 122 -1.65 -21.30 6.49
CA ARG A 122 -1.67 -20.55 5.24
C ARG A 122 -3.12 -20.21 4.87
N PRO A 123 -3.50 -18.93 4.78
CA PRO A 123 -4.81 -18.57 4.25
C PRO A 123 -4.90 -19.00 2.79
N ASN A 124 -6.09 -19.41 2.35
CA ASN A 124 -6.34 -19.83 0.97
C ASN A 124 -7.15 -18.77 0.21
N ILE A 125 -6.49 -17.69 -0.21
CA ILE A 125 -7.12 -16.58 -0.95
C ILE A 125 -7.37 -16.94 -2.43
N ASN A 126 -6.83 -18.06 -2.92
CA ASN A 126 -6.96 -18.51 -4.32
C ASN A 126 -8.41 -18.66 -4.82
N ALA A 127 -9.40 -18.67 -3.93
CA ALA A 127 -10.82 -18.75 -4.27
C ALA A 127 -11.43 -17.38 -4.66
N CYS A 128 -10.67 -16.29 -4.57
CA CYS A 128 -11.16 -14.95 -4.92
C CYS A 128 -10.90 -14.60 -6.38
N ASP A 129 -11.81 -13.85 -6.99
CA ASP A 129 -11.66 -13.30 -8.34
C ASP A 129 -11.71 -11.76 -8.30
N PHE A 130 -10.69 -11.12 -8.88
CA PHE A 130 -10.47 -9.68 -8.78
C PHE A 130 -10.32 -9.02 -10.17
N PRO A 131 -11.30 -9.14 -11.08
CA PRO A 131 -11.13 -8.83 -12.50
C PRO A 131 -10.86 -7.34 -12.80
N ARG A 132 -11.01 -6.44 -11.83
CA ARG A 132 -10.79 -4.99 -11.97
C ARG A 132 -9.69 -4.42 -11.07
N LEU A 133 -9.02 -5.28 -10.28
CA LEU A 133 -8.01 -4.86 -9.32
C LEU A 133 -6.77 -4.32 -10.03
N HIS A 134 -6.39 -3.09 -9.71
CA HIS A 134 -5.21 -2.46 -10.32
C HIS A 134 -4.30 -1.77 -9.30
N VAL A 135 -4.74 -1.61 -8.04
CA VAL A 135 -3.90 -1.17 -6.92
C VAL A 135 -3.95 -2.21 -5.81
N LEU A 136 -2.79 -2.68 -5.37
CA LEU A 136 -2.67 -3.67 -4.30
C LEU A 136 -1.63 -3.22 -3.29
N TRP A 137 -2.03 -3.09 -2.02
CA TRP A 137 -1.11 -2.84 -0.91
C TRP A 137 -1.19 -3.98 0.08
N LEU A 138 -0.04 -4.55 0.43
CA LEU A 138 0.10 -5.68 1.35
C LEU A 138 1.08 -5.31 2.46
N ASP A 139 0.69 -5.55 3.71
CA ASP A 139 1.52 -5.32 4.89
C ASP A 139 1.47 -6.54 5.82
N GLY A 140 2.63 -6.94 6.36
CA GLY A 140 2.73 -8.01 7.36
C GLY A 140 2.58 -9.44 6.80
N PHE A 141 2.68 -9.64 5.49
CA PHE A 141 2.59 -10.97 4.85
C PHE A 141 3.89 -11.78 4.94
N ILE A 142 4.56 -11.72 6.10
CA ILE A 142 5.81 -12.45 6.34
C ILE A 142 5.50 -13.95 6.29
N HIS A 143 6.34 -14.73 5.60
CA HIS A 143 6.21 -16.19 5.45
C HIS A 143 5.04 -16.71 4.58
N MET A 144 4.21 -15.84 4.01
CA MET A 144 3.20 -16.26 3.04
C MET A 144 3.83 -16.39 1.65
N GLN A 145 3.23 -17.19 0.76
CA GLN A 145 3.62 -17.24 -0.65
C GLN A 145 2.47 -16.66 -1.44
N LEU A 146 2.69 -15.50 -2.05
CA LEU A 146 1.62 -14.75 -2.71
C LEU A 146 1.09 -15.44 -3.96
N GLY A 147 1.90 -16.30 -4.60
CA GLY A 147 1.50 -17.17 -5.71
C GLY A 147 0.56 -16.50 -6.72
N ASP A 148 -0.53 -17.19 -7.03
CA ASP A 148 -1.60 -16.70 -7.92
C ASP A 148 -2.77 -16.06 -7.16
N TRP A 149 -2.55 -15.56 -5.93
CA TRP A 149 -3.61 -14.98 -5.10
C TRP A 149 -4.22 -13.72 -5.73
N PHE A 150 -3.43 -13.02 -6.52
CA PHE A 150 -3.81 -11.75 -7.13
C PHE A 150 -3.56 -11.79 -8.64
N PRO A 151 -4.35 -11.05 -9.43
CA PRO A 151 -4.16 -10.94 -10.87
C PRO A 151 -3.00 -9.99 -11.18
N TRP A 152 -1.76 -10.43 -10.99
CA TRP A 152 -0.55 -9.63 -11.13
C TRP A 152 -0.47 -8.86 -12.45
N SER A 153 -0.91 -9.47 -13.56
CA SER A 153 -0.79 -8.94 -14.92
C SER A 153 -1.62 -7.69 -15.23
N GLN A 154 -2.56 -7.31 -14.36
CA GLN A 154 -3.36 -6.08 -14.47
C GLN A 154 -3.01 -5.03 -13.42
N LEU A 155 -2.12 -5.33 -12.47
CA LEU A 155 -1.70 -4.37 -11.45
C LEU A 155 -0.89 -3.24 -12.06
N THR A 156 -1.18 -2.02 -11.60
CA THR A 156 -0.53 -0.78 -12.02
C THR A 156 0.22 -0.09 -10.88
N SER A 157 -0.23 -0.30 -9.63
CA SER A 157 0.43 0.20 -8.42
C SER A 157 0.47 -0.90 -7.38
N LEU A 158 1.66 -1.19 -6.87
CA LEU A 158 1.90 -2.22 -5.87
C LEU A 158 2.69 -1.62 -4.71
N ARG A 159 2.24 -1.91 -3.50
CA ARG A 159 2.98 -1.61 -2.28
C ARG A 159 3.11 -2.86 -1.44
N LEU A 160 4.33 -3.16 -1.04
CA LEU A 160 4.64 -4.25 -0.13
C LEU A 160 5.35 -3.64 1.07
N THR A 161 4.87 -3.95 2.27
CA THR A 161 5.43 -3.49 3.53
C THR A 161 5.74 -4.70 4.41
N ASN A 162 6.92 -4.74 5.04
CA ASN A 162 7.31 -5.81 5.95
C ASN A 162 7.18 -7.21 5.30
N MET A 163 7.86 -7.43 4.17
CA MET A 163 7.75 -8.68 3.39
C MET A 163 9.11 -9.25 3.00
N ASP A 164 9.24 -10.58 3.02
CA ASP A 164 10.45 -11.26 2.54
C ASP A 164 10.52 -11.28 1.00
N SER A 165 11.69 -10.98 0.43
CA SER A 165 11.94 -10.99 -1.03
C SER A 165 11.54 -12.29 -1.73
N SER A 166 11.74 -13.46 -1.11
CA SER A 166 11.36 -14.75 -1.71
C SER A 166 9.85 -14.93 -1.84
N THR A 167 9.07 -14.12 -1.15
CA THR A 167 7.59 -14.14 -1.20
C THR A 167 7.03 -13.42 -2.42
N TYR A 168 7.63 -12.29 -2.80
CA TYR A 168 7.04 -11.40 -3.81
C TYR A 168 7.77 -11.40 -5.15
N LEU A 169 9.05 -11.75 -5.22
CA LEU A 169 9.81 -11.66 -6.48
C LEU A 169 9.25 -12.55 -7.59
N SER A 170 8.74 -13.74 -7.26
CA SER A 170 8.09 -14.63 -8.22
C SER A 170 6.79 -14.01 -8.77
N ALA A 171 6.01 -13.36 -7.91
CA ALA A 171 4.78 -12.66 -8.26
C ALA A 171 5.02 -11.43 -9.15
N LEU A 172 6.10 -10.67 -8.89
CA LEU A 172 6.44 -9.49 -9.67
C LEU A 172 6.71 -9.80 -11.14
N ASN A 173 7.18 -10.99 -11.49
CA ASN A 173 7.35 -11.40 -12.89
C ASN A 173 6.03 -11.44 -13.68
N GLY A 174 4.88 -11.60 -13.01
CA GLY A 174 3.56 -11.48 -13.62
C GLY A 174 3.10 -10.03 -13.81
N ALA A 175 3.69 -9.06 -13.11
CA ALA A 175 3.21 -7.69 -13.00
C ALA A 175 3.74 -6.76 -14.10
N VAL A 176 3.62 -7.16 -15.35
CA VAL A 176 4.20 -6.45 -16.51
C VAL A 176 3.62 -5.05 -16.77
N LYS A 177 2.45 -4.74 -16.21
CA LYS A 177 1.78 -3.43 -16.33
C LYS A 177 2.06 -2.49 -15.16
N LEU A 178 2.95 -2.87 -14.26
CA LEU A 178 3.24 -2.09 -13.05
C LEU A 178 3.95 -0.79 -13.42
N VAL A 179 3.41 0.33 -12.94
CA VAL A 179 3.91 1.70 -13.15
C VAL A 179 4.51 2.26 -11.85
N GLU A 180 3.96 1.86 -10.71
CA GLU A 180 4.42 2.24 -9.37
C GLU A 180 4.69 0.99 -8.52
N LEU A 181 5.89 0.92 -7.95
CA LEU A 181 6.30 -0.12 -7.02
C LEU A 181 6.89 0.52 -5.77
N ASN A 182 6.33 0.18 -4.62
CA ASN A 182 6.80 0.64 -3.32
C ASN A 182 7.16 -0.57 -2.45
N LEU A 183 8.44 -0.74 -2.14
CA LEU A 183 8.95 -1.76 -1.23
C LEU A 183 9.42 -1.06 0.06
N ILE A 184 8.78 -1.38 1.17
CA ILE A 184 9.01 -0.73 2.46
C ILE A 184 9.34 -1.81 3.49
N ASN A 185 10.54 -1.76 4.08
CA ASN A 185 11.02 -2.74 5.05
C ASN A 185 10.94 -4.18 4.50
N CYS A 186 11.24 -4.37 3.22
CA CYS A 186 11.16 -5.66 2.54
C CYS A 186 12.52 -6.40 2.50
N PHE A 187 12.82 -7.22 3.48
CA PHE A 187 14.13 -7.86 3.66
C PHE A 187 14.39 -9.11 2.79
N GLN A 188 15.66 -9.46 2.57
CA GLN A 188 16.08 -10.76 2.05
C GLN A 188 16.65 -11.65 3.15
N TYR A 189 16.02 -12.81 3.37
CA TYR A 189 16.63 -13.87 4.17
C TYR A 189 17.46 -14.84 3.32
N GLY A 190 18.79 -14.75 3.45
CA GLY A 190 19.76 -15.74 2.95
C GLY A 190 20.33 -15.48 1.55
N LYS A 191 21.32 -16.30 1.15
CA LYS A 191 22.05 -16.18 -0.13
C LYS A 191 21.43 -17.00 -1.26
N LYS A 192 20.11 -16.90 -1.47
CA LYS A 192 19.50 -17.58 -2.63
C LYS A 192 19.72 -16.78 -3.90
N ASP A 193 19.99 -17.48 -4.99
CA ASP A 193 19.92 -16.90 -6.33
C ASP A 193 18.50 -16.39 -6.55
N LEU A 194 18.35 -15.07 -6.65
CA LEU A 194 17.07 -14.42 -6.87
C LEU A 194 16.77 -14.39 -8.38
N PRO A 195 15.52 -14.64 -8.80
CA PRO A 195 15.15 -14.52 -10.19
C PRO A 195 15.26 -13.06 -10.64
N ASP A 196 15.65 -12.85 -11.90
CA ASP A 196 15.53 -11.53 -12.50
C ASP A 196 14.07 -11.13 -12.62
N VAL A 197 13.79 -9.86 -12.31
CA VAL A 197 12.44 -9.28 -12.35
C VAL A 197 12.41 -8.16 -13.38
N ASN A 198 11.65 -8.36 -14.45
CA ASN A 198 11.52 -7.38 -15.54
C ASN A 198 10.19 -6.63 -15.44
N LEU A 199 10.26 -5.32 -15.18
CA LEU A 199 9.10 -4.45 -15.08
C LEU A 199 9.22 -3.33 -16.12
N PRO A 200 8.82 -3.59 -17.38
CA PRO A 200 9.16 -2.72 -18.50
C PRO A 200 8.45 -1.37 -18.49
N LEU A 201 7.32 -1.25 -17.77
CA LEU A 201 6.52 -0.04 -17.68
C LEU A 201 6.68 0.70 -16.35
N LEU A 202 7.59 0.24 -15.48
CA LEU A 202 7.76 0.82 -14.15
C LEU A 202 8.41 2.19 -14.26
N GLU A 203 7.70 3.23 -13.80
CA GLU A 203 8.16 4.61 -13.84
C GLU A 203 8.65 5.08 -12.47
N ASN A 204 7.97 4.64 -11.39
CA ASN A 204 8.24 5.07 -10.03
C ASN A 204 8.57 3.86 -9.17
N PHE A 205 9.81 3.82 -8.67
CA PHE A 205 10.26 2.78 -7.77
C PHE A 205 10.72 3.40 -6.45
N LEU A 206 10.05 3.04 -5.37
CA LEU A 206 10.41 3.42 -4.01
C LEU A 206 10.94 2.20 -3.28
N LEU A 207 12.15 2.34 -2.74
CA LEU A 207 12.75 1.42 -1.79
C LEU A 207 12.98 2.16 -0.49
N VAL A 208 12.37 1.68 0.59
CA VAL A 208 12.55 2.19 1.95
C VAL A 208 12.92 1.04 2.86
N ASP A 209 13.91 1.24 3.71
CA ASP A 209 14.29 0.32 4.77
C ASP A 209 14.34 1.10 6.09
N SER A 210 13.74 0.53 7.13
CA SER A 210 13.71 1.08 8.48
C SER A 210 14.97 0.76 9.27
N ASP A 211 15.68 -0.31 8.91
CA ASP A 211 16.80 -0.80 9.70
C ASP A 211 18.10 -0.10 9.34
N SER A 212 18.94 0.12 10.36
CA SER A 212 20.22 0.82 10.24
C SER A 212 21.31 0.03 9.52
N GLU A 213 21.06 -1.23 9.19
CA GLU A 213 22.01 -2.15 8.55
C GLU A 213 21.59 -2.38 7.09
N PRO A 214 22.42 -2.02 6.09
CA PRO A 214 22.05 -2.07 4.69
C PRO A 214 22.08 -3.52 4.15
N TYR A 215 21.01 -4.28 4.39
CA TYR A 215 20.85 -5.64 3.83
C TYR A 215 20.36 -5.63 2.36
N PHE A 216 19.85 -4.49 1.90
CA PHE A 216 19.19 -4.27 0.60
C PHE A 216 20.04 -4.13 -0.69
N PRO A 217 21.39 -4.16 -0.72
CA PRO A 217 22.10 -3.91 -1.97
C PRO A 217 21.78 -4.93 -3.07
N ARG A 218 21.41 -6.17 -2.74
CA ARG A 218 21.38 -7.26 -3.72
C ARG A 218 20.08 -7.34 -4.51
N GLU A 219 18.99 -6.90 -3.92
CA GLU A 219 17.67 -6.93 -4.52
C GLU A 219 17.63 -6.01 -5.74
N LEU A 220 18.30 -4.86 -5.68
CA LEU A 220 18.34 -3.92 -6.80
C LEU A 220 18.94 -4.54 -8.07
N ASP A 221 19.96 -5.39 -7.94
CA ASP A 221 20.60 -6.08 -9.08
C ASP A 221 19.66 -7.09 -9.79
N THR A 222 18.58 -7.51 -9.14
CA THR A 222 17.59 -8.44 -9.73
C THR A 222 16.64 -7.73 -10.69
N PHE A 223 16.42 -6.43 -10.49
CA PHE A 223 15.45 -5.65 -11.24
C PHE A 223 15.99 -5.17 -12.59
N ILE A 224 15.15 -5.29 -13.62
CA ILE A 224 15.36 -4.74 -14.96
C ILE A 224 14.24 -3.74 -15.22
N LEU A 225 14.55 -2.45 -15.12
CA LEU A 225 13.58 -1.35 -15.05
C LEU A 225 13.85 -0.30 -16.16
N PRO A 226 13.61 -0.60 -17.44
CA PRO A 226 14.00 0.26 -18.54
C PRO A 226 13.28 1.62 -18.59
N SER A 227 12.08 1.71 -18.01
CA SER A 227 11.26 2.93 -18.04
C SER A 227 11.28 3.72 -16.72
N VAL A 228 12.20 3.42 -15.80
CA VAL A 228 12.21 4.08 -14.49
C VAL A 228 12.63 5.55 -14.62
N HIS A 229 11.79 6.44 -14.11
CA HIS A 229 12.01 7.90 -14.09
C HIS A 229 12.42 8.38 -12.70
N THR A 230 11.80 7.80 -11.67
CA THR A 230 12.07 8.14 -10.27
C THR A 230 12.44 6.87 -9.50
N LEU A 231 13.65 6.86 -8.93
CA LEU A 231 14.13 5.80 -8.05
C LEU A 231 14.45 6.39 -6.67
N GLN A 232 13.58 6.15 -5.70
CA GLN A 232 13.80 6.60 -4.33
C GLN A 232 14.47 5.51 -3.51
N VAL A 233 15.60 5.83 -2.88
CA VAL A 233 16.39 4.89 -2.07
C VAL A 233 16.78 5.48 -0.71
N PRO A 234 17.04 4.65 0.32
CA PRO A 234 17.50 5.13 1.62
C PRO A 234 18.88 5.81 1.54
N ALA A 235 19.13 6.82 2.37
CA ALA A 235 20.44 7.46 2.48
C ALA A 235 21.56 6.47 2.84
N ALA A 236 21.23 5.46 3.66
CA ALA A 236 22.13 4.36 4.02
C ALA A 236 22.65 3.61 2.78
N PHE A 237 21.84 3.53 1.71
CA PHE A 237 22.23 2.92 0.44
C PHE A 237 23.41 3.67 -0.21
N LEU A 238 23.68 4.92 0.13
CA LEU A 238 24.79 5.68 -0.45
C LEU A 238 26.02 5.72 0.47
N GLY A 239 25.90 5.29 1.73
CA GLY A 239 26.91 5.54 2.78
C GLY A 239 28.10 4.57 2.84
N HIS A 240 27.96 3.33 2.36
CA HIS A 240 29.02 2.30 2.46
C HIS A 240 29.88 2.19 1.18
N GLU A 241 31.07 1.61 1.27
CA GLU A 241 32.07 1.55 0.17
C GLU A 241 31.77 0.54 -0.97
N MET A 242 30.60 -0.12 -0.98
CA MET A 242 30.16 -1.07 -2.02
C MET A 242 28.86 -0.76 -2.82
N PRO A 243 27.91 0.09 -2.39
CA PRO A 243 26.69 0.37 -3.15
C PRO A 243 26.83 1.05 -4.52
N LEU A 244 27.95 1.72 -4.82
CA LEU A 244 28.11 2.42 -6.11
C LEU A 244 28.19 1.46 -7.30
N ASP A 245 28.82 0.31 -7.12
CA ASP A 245 28.98 -0.67 -8.21
C ASP A 245 27.69 -1.45 -8.44
N ILE A 246 26.93 -1.71 -7.39
CA ILE A 246 25.58 -2.29 -7.47
C ILE A 246 24.63 -1.33 -8.18
N PHE A 247 24.62 -0.06 -7.79
CA PHE A 247 23.82 0.95 -8.50
C PHE A 247 24.26 1.09 -9.97
N ALA A 248 25.57 1.04 -10.25
CA ALA A 248 26.08 1.07 -11.62
C ALA A 248 25.66 -0.17 -12.42
N SER A 249 25.72 -1.35 -11.80
CA SER A 249 25.26 -2.63 -12.36
C SER A 249 23.77 -2.55 -12.70
N PHE A 250 22.95 -2.11 -11.77
CA PHE A 250 21.52 -1.87 -11.97
C PHE A 250 21.24 -0.91 -13.14
N VAL A 251 21.90 0.27 -13.17
CA VAL A 251 21.71 1.25 -14.26
C VAL A 251 22.12 0.67 -15.61
N ALA A 252 23.24 -0.06 -15.66
CA ALA A 252 23.73 -0.71 -16.87
C ALA A 252 22.78 -1.83 -17.34
N LYS A 253 22.28 -2.67 -16.42
CA LYS A 253 21.38 -3.80 -16.70
C LYS A 253 20.00 -3.32 -17.16
N SER A 254 19.45 -2.31 -16.49
CA SER A 254 18.14 -1.76 -16.78
C SER A 254 18.14 -0.83 -17.99
N GLY A 255 19.30 -0.30 -18.39
CA GLY A 255 19.38 0.65 -19.49
C GLY A 255 18.63 1.95 -19.19
N CYS A 256 18.68 2.41 -17.94
CA CYS A 256 17.91 3.54 -17.39
C CYS A 256 18.27 4.90 -18.00
N ALA A 257 18.07 5.09 -19.30
CA ALA A 257 18.29 6.38 -19.97
C ALA A 257 17.32 7.47 -19.47
N SER A 258 16.15 7.06 -18.96
CA SER A 258 15.08 7.94 -18.48
C SER A 258 15.16 8.27 -16.98
N LEU A 259 16.16 7.76 -16.25
CA LEU A 259 16.25 7.99 -14.81
C LEU A 259 16.66 9.45 -14.52
N GLU A 260 15.67 10.27 -14.18
CA GLU A 260 15.87 11.70 -13.95
C GLU A 260 16.16 12.03 -12.49
N LYS A 261 15.46 11.35 -11.58
CA LYS A 261 15.39 11.72 -10.16
C LYS A 261 15.71 10.53 -9.26
N VAL A 262 16.67 10.75 -8.37
CA VAL A 262 16.95 9.85 -7.26
C VAL A 262 16.76 10.62 -5.95
N PRO A 263 15.51 10.75 -5.47
CA PRO A 263 15.27 11.31 -4.15
C PRO A 263 15.82 10.36 -3.09
N ILE A 264 16.50 10.92 -2.11
CA ILE A 264 17.14 10.17 -1.04
C ILE A 264 16.39 10.42 0.25
N THR A 265 16.06 9.36 0.99
CA THR A 265 15.41 9.46 2.30
C THR A 265 16.44 9.42 3.43
N GLY A 266 16.41 10.41 4.33
CA GLY A 266 17.27 10.49 5.53
C GLY A 266 18.42 11.51 5.44
N ASP A 267 19.05 11.77 6.59
CA ASP A 267 19.87 12.97 6.81
C ASP A 267 21.37 12.80 6.56
N SER A 268 21.88 11.56 6.40
CA SER A 268 23.31 11.26 6.42
C SER A 268 23.89 10.80 5.08
N TRP A 269 24.04 11.71 4.10
CA TRP A 269 24.64 11.34 2.79
C TRP A 269 25.50 12.42 2.11
N ALA A 270 25.87 13.49 2.83
CA ALA A 270 26.61 14.62 2.28
C ALA A 270 27.94 14.23 1.61
N ILE A 271 28.64 13.23 2.16
CA ILE A 271 29.94 12.75 1.67
C ILE A 271 29.76 11.96 0.36
N SER A 272 28.75 11.11 0.28
CA SER A 272 28.48 10.24 -0.88
C SER A 272 27.95 11.01 -2.09
N ARG A 273 27.32 12.18 -1.88
CA ARG A 273 26.76 13.02 -2.95
C ARG A 273 27.77 13.38 -4.04
N ARG A 274 29.03 13.66 -3.67
CA ARG A 274 30.07 14.04 -4.64
C ARG A 274 30.50 12.86 -5.50
N ALA A 275 30.68 11.69 -4.89
CA ALA A 275 31.06 10.47 -5.61
C ALA A 275 29.96 10.03 -6.60
N PHE A 276 28.69 10.06 -6.16
CA PHE A 276 27.53 9.75 -7.02
C PHE A 276 27.39 10.73 -8.18
N ARG A 277 27.45 12.05 -7.93
CA ARG A 277 27.41 13.06 -9.01
C ARG A 277 28.54 12.93 -10.02
N ARG A 278 29.73 12.53 -9.57
CA ARG A 278 30.87 12.32 -10.47
C ARG A 278 30.65 11.11 -11.39
N ARG A 279 30.04 10.04 -10.89
CA ARG A 279 29.78 8.81 -11.66
C ARG A 279 28.51 8.89 -12.51
N PHE A 280 27.51 9.64 -12.07
CA PHE A 280 26.20 9.78 -12.73
C PHE A 280 25.80 11.26 -12.86
N PRO A 281 26.45 12.03 -13.76
CA PRO A 281 26.23 13.46 -13.88
C PRO A 281 24.83 13.83 -14.44
N ALA A 282 24.16 12.92 -15.13
CA ALA A 282 22.83 13.13 -15.70
C ALA A 282 21.69 12.98 -14.67
N ILE A 283 21.95 12.40 -13.50
CA ILE A 283 20.94 12.08 -12.49
C ILE A 283 20.82 13.21 -11.47
N THR A 284 19.59 13.70 -11.26
CA THR A 284 19.31 14.72 -10.24
C THR A 284 19.04 14.07 -8.89
N PHE A 285 19.90 14.35 -7.92
CA PHE A 285 19.72 13.92 -6.53
C PHE A 285 19.05 15.02 -5.70
N ALA A 286 17.84 14.73 -5.22
CA ALA A 286 17.06 15.61 -4.36
C ALA A 286 16.99 15.07 -2.93
N THR A 287 17.08 15.94 -1.94
CA THR A 287 16.66 15.65 -0.56
C THR A 287 15.15 15.85 -0.53
N ASN A 288 14.37 14.79 -0.31
CA ASN A 288 12.98 15.01 0.09
C ASN A 288 12.98 15.30 1.59
N GLY A 289 12.27 16.36 2.00
CA GLY A 289 11.80 16.47 3.38
C GLY A 289 11.05 15.19 3.72
N GLY A 290 11.43 14.55 4.82
CA GLY A 290 11.09 13.16 5.11
C GLY A 290 9.60 12.82 5.00
N TYR A 291 9.30 11.57 4.63
CA TYR A 291 8.02 10.85 4.75
C TYR A 291 6.67 11.58 4.49
N ASP A 292 6.66 12.76 3.87
CA ASP A 292 5.48 13.63 3.79
C ASP A 292 4.35 13.04 2.92
N TRP A 293 4.74 12.14 2.00
CA TRP A 293 3.78 11.38 1.19
C TRP A 293 2.98 10.37 2.04
N PHE A 294 3.54 9.86 3.14
CA PHE A 294 2.94 8.86 4.01
C PHE A 294 1.79 9.47 4.83
N LYS A 295 1.99 10.70 5.35
CA LYS A 295 0.99 11.44 6.13
C LYS A 295 -0.21 11.89 5.27
N ARG A 296 0.06 12.41 4.06
CA ARG A 296 -0.99 12.91 3.15
C ARG A 296 -2.05 11.88 2.75
N ARG A 297 -1.74 10.58 2.78
CA ARG A 297 -2.66 9.53 2.30
C ARG A 297 -3.44 8.81 3.40
N ARG A 298 -2.93 8.76 4.64
CA ARG A 298 -3.70 8.28 5.80
C ARG A 298 -4.76 9.27 6.30
N GLY A 299 -4.70 10.53 5.84
CA GLY A 299 -5.55 11.59 6.38
C GLY A 299 -5.15 11.99 7.80
N ASP A 300 -3.89 11.71 8.17
CA ASP A 300 -3.27 12.12 9.43
C ASP A 300 -2.68 13.53 9.27
N GLU A 301 -3.46 14.45 8.67
CA GLU A 301 -3.32 15.85 9.03
C GLU A 301 -3.92 15.97 10.43
N GLU A 302 -3.09 15.79 11.44
CA GLU A 302 -3.37 16.31 12.76
C GLU A 302 -3.62 17.82 12.57
N ASP A 303 -4.89 18.21 12.64
CA ASP A 303 -5.27 19.59 12.96
C ASP A 303 -4.58 19.88 14.29
N ASP A 304 -3.45 20.57 14.23
CA ASP A 304 -2.68 21.09 15.36
C ASP A 304 -3.59 22.07 16.13
N PRO A 305 -4.20 21.67 17.27
CA PRO A 305 -5.01 22.57 18.05
C PRO A 305 -4.08 23.24 19.06
N GLU A 306 -4.08 24.57 19.05
CA GLU A 306 -3.55 25.42 20.12
C GLU A 306 -2.02 25.61 20.14
N SER A 307 -1.56 26.44 19.20
CA SER A 307 -0.60 27.48 19.58
C SER A 307 -1.38 28.61 20.26
N ASP A 308 -1.61 28.47 21.56
CA ASP A 308 -2.09 29.58 22.39
C ASP A 308 -0.89 30.45 22.81
N PRO A 309 -0.93 31.78 22.60
CA PRO A 309 0.15 32.66 22.98
C PRO A 309 -0.05 33.18 24.42
N GLU A 310 0.90 32.87 25.30
CA GLU A 310 1.22 33.69 26.48
C GLU A 310 2.63 34.28 26.36
#